data_AF-R9IPB4-F1
#
_entry.id   AF-R9IPB4-F1
#
_cell.length_a   1.000
_cell.length_b   1.000
_cell.length_c   1.000
_cell.angle_alpha   90.00
_cell.angle_beta   90.00
_cell.angle_gamma   90.00
#
_symmetry.space_group_name_H-M   'P 1'
#
loop_
_entity.id
_entity.type
_entity.pdbx_description
1 polymer ?
#
loop_
_entity_poly.entity_id
_entity_poly.type
_entity_poly.pdbx_seq_one_letter_code
_entity_poly.pdbx_strand_id
1 'polypeptide(L)'
;MTAAEKRYPDWVQEQRTRGTTVKKKGDTYYLYKRTSRRVPGKKYPQPVDTYIGIITPEGVIKSGKKKISLGGIEVKEYGFSQAVWQLCPQGWKKPLGDDWEDVLSIILWKWSPETYLTKERKLKPEQDFHYQFNAQASSLSRRMYKEHGVG
;
A
#
# COMPACT_ATOMS: atom_id res chain seq x y z
N MET A 1 -40.81 36.70 -18.44
CA MET A 1 -40.96 35.29 -18.05
C MET A 1 -39.89 34.98 -17.01
N THR A 2 -40.30 34.70 -15.77
CA THR A 2 -39.44 34.56 -14.60
C THR A 2 -38.55 33.33 -14.72
N ALA A 3 -37.25 33.49 -14.46
CA ALA A 3 -36.30 32.38 -14.42
C ALA A 3 -36.80 31.35 -13.39
N ALA A 4 -37.18 30.16 -13.84
CA ALA A 4 -37.59 29.07 -12.96
C ALA A 4 -36.47 28.82 -11.96
N GLU A 5 -36.70 29.17 -10.69
CA GLU A 5 -35.81 28.79 -9.60
C GLU A 5 -35.72 27.27 -9.62
N LYS A 6 -34.58 26.75 -10.09
CA LYS A 6 -34.23 25.33 -9.99
C LYS A 6 -33.94 25.04 -8.52
N ARG A 7 -34.97 25.10 -7.68
CA ARG A 7 -34.92 24.77 -6.26
C ARG A 7 -34.68 23.27 -6.16
N TYR A 8 -33.62 22.89 -5.44
CA TYR A 8 -33.37 21.49 -5.17
C TYR A 8 -34.47 20.92 -4.26
N PRO A 9 -34.78 19.62 -4.37
CA PRO A 9 -35.66 18.95 -3.42
C PRO A 9 -35.19 19.17 -1.98
N ASP A 10 -36.12 19.20 -1.02
CA ASP A 10 -35.79 19.53 0.37
C ASP A 10 -34.77 18.56 0.98
N TRP A 11 -34.91 17.25 0.68
CA TRP A 11 -33.94 16.21 1.08
C TRP A 11 -32.52 16.43 0.52
N VAL A 12 -32.36 17.18 -0.59
CA VAL A 12 -31.05 17.61 -1.10
C VAL A 12 -30.54 18.84 -0.37
N GLN A 13 -31.43 19.77 -0.02
CA GLN A 13 -31.08 21.02 0.66
C GLN A 13 -30.59 20.77 2.09
N GLU A 14 -31.21 19.82 2.79
CA GLU A 14 -30.80 19.41 4.15
C GLU A 14 -29.33 18.95 4.21
N GLN A 15 -28.83 18.35 3.13
CA GLN A 15 -27.45 17.87 3.06
C GLN A 15 -26.44 18.98 2.77
N ARG A 16 -26.89 20.18 2.38
CA ARG A 16 -26.05 21.35 2.07
C ARG A 16 -25.62 22.06 3.35
N THR A 17 -24.80 21.38 4.14
CA THR A 17 -24.22 21.90 5.38
C THR A 17 -22.97 22.75 5.12
N ARG A 18 -22.53 23.51 6.14
CA ARG A 18 -21.34 24.36 6.05
C ARG A 18 -20.12 23.57 5.57
N GLY A 19 -19.44 24.08 4.54
CA GLY A 19 -18.25 23.43 3.96
C GLY A 19 -18.57 22.31 2.96
N THR A 20 -19.83 22.17 2.54
CA THR A 20 -20.22 21.25 1.46
C THR A 20 -20.79 21.99 0.25
N THR A 21 -20.79 21.33 -0.90
CA THR A 21 -21.43 21.81 -2.11
C THR A 21 -22.12 20.65 -2.82
N VAL A 22 -23.32 20.91 -3.34
CA VAL A 22 -24.11 19.94 -4.09
C VAL A 22 -23.95 20.23 -5.57
N LYS A 23 -23.68 19.19 -6.36
CA LYS A 23 -23.66 19.26 -7.83
C LYS A 23 -24.68 18.29 -8.39
N LYS A 24 -25.60 18.78 -9.23
CA LYS A 24 -26.54 17.94 -10.01
C LYS A 24 -25.87 17.53 -11.32
N LYS A 25 -25.90 16.25 -11.65
CA LYS A 25 -25.50 15.74 -12.97
C LYS A 25 -26.53 14.69 -13.41
N GLY A 26 -27.24 14.98 -14.50
CA GLY A 26 -28.45 14.22 -14.86
C GLY A 26 -29.48 14.30 -13.74
N ASP A 27 -30.00 13.16 -13.32
CA ASP A 27 -30.98 13.05 -12.23
C ASP A 27 -30.35 12.77 -10.87
N THR A 28 -29.02 12.70 -10.80
CA THR A 28 -28.29 12.39 -9.57
C THR A 28 -27.69 13.63 -8.92
N TYR A 29 -27.76 13.68 -7.59
CA TYR A 29 -27.19 14.74 -6.76
C TYR A 29 -25.94 14.22 -6.05
N TYR A 30 -24.85 14.95 -6.18
CA TYR A 30 -23.55 14.57 -5.62
C TYR A 30 -23.13 15.58 -4.56
N LEU A 31 -22.71 15.06 -3.40
CA LEU A 31 -22.20 15.86 -2.30
C LEU A 31 -20.67 15.93 -2.36
N TYR A 32 -20.13 17.14 -2.21
CA TYR A 32 -18.69 17.39 -2.13
C TYR A 32 -18.38 18.21 -0.88
N LYS A 33 -17.21 17.96 -0.28
CA LYS A 33 -16.59 18.86 0.70
C LYS A 33 -15.83 19.93 -0.05
N ARG A 34 -16.10 21.21 0.23
CA ARG A 34 -15.41 22.34 -0.37
C ARG A 34 -14.33 22.87 0.57
N THR A 35 -13.08 22.82 0.13
CA THR A 35 -11.93 23.38 0.85
C THR A 35 -11.17 24.33 -0.07
N SER A 36 -10.26 25.14 0.49
CA SER A 36 -9.33 25.95 -0.30
C SER A 36 -7.91 25.38 -0.15
N ARG A 37 -7.17 25.26 -1.26
CA ARG A 37 -5.78 24.79 -1.27
C ARG A 37 -4.88 25.86 -1.87
N ARG A 38 -3.73 26.11 -1.24
CA ARG A 38 -2.69 27.00 -1.81
C ARG A 38 -2.07 26.31 -3.03
N VAL A 39 -2.11 26.99 -4.17
CA VAL A 39 -1.47 26.55 -5.42
C VAL A 39 -0.31 27.51 -5.70
N PRO A 40 0.93 27.01 -5.84
CA PRO A 40 2.07 27.84 -6.23
C PRO A 40 1.78 28.65 -7.50
N GLY A 41 2.18 29.93 -7.52
CA GLY A 41 1.99 30.82 -8.67
C GLY A 41 0.60 31.48 -8.78
N LYS A 42 -0.38 31.15 -7.92
CA LYS A 42 -1.67 31.86 -7.87
C LYS A 42 -1.70 32.86 -6.70
N LYS A 43 -2.29 34.05 -6.92
CA LYS A 43 -2.43 35.10 -5.89
C LYS A 43 -3.25 34.60 -4.69
N TYR A 44 -4.37 33.92 -4.93
CA TYR A 44 -5.28 33.43 -3.89
C TYR A 44 -5.37 31.89 -3.88
N PRO A 45 -5.68 31.26 -2.73
CA PRO A 45 -6.00 29.83 -2.65
C PRO A 45 -7.10 29.43 -3.63
N GLN A 46 -6.99 28.24 -4.22
CA GLN A 46 -7.95 27.74 -5.19
C GLN A 46 -8.97 26.82 -4.50
N PRO A 47 -10.26 26.90 -4.84
CA PRO A 47 -11.27 26.00 -4.30
C PRO A 47 -11.03 24.57 -4.83
N VAL A 48 -11.09 23.60 -3.92
CA VAL A 48 -10.97 22.17 -4.22
C VAL A 48 -12.19 21.46 -3.66
N ASP A 49 -12.88 20.72 -4.52
CA ASP A 49 -14.04 19.92 -4.13
C ASP A 49 -13.63 18.45 -3.99
N THR A 50 -13.79 17.91 -2.79
CA THR A 50 -13.55 16.49 -2.49
C THR A 50 -14.87 15.74 -2.48
N TYR A 51 -15.01 14.73 -3.34
CA TYR A 51 -16.22 13.94 -3.45
C TYR A 51 -16.54 13.19 -2.15
N ILE A 52 -17.76 13.36 -1.62
CA ILE A 52 -18.24 12.66 -0.42
C ILE A 52 -19.10 11.46 -0.83
N GLY A 53 -20.07 11.65 -1.72
CA GLY A 53 -21.06 10.61 -2.02
C GLY A 53 -22.24 11.10 -2.84
N ILE A 54 -23.20 10.19 -3.06
CA ILE A 54 -24.47 10.46 -3.73
C ILE A 54 -25.52 10.80 -2.68
N ILE A 55 -26.33 11.80 -2.95
CA ILE A 55 -27.49 12.15 -2.12
C ILE A 55 -28.70 11.38 -2.67
N THR A 56 -29.37 10.65 -1.79
CA THR A 56 -30.66 9.98 -2.03
C THR A 56 -31.70 10.51 -1.03
N PRO A 57 -33.00 10.25 -1.22
CA PRO A 57 -34.03 10.64 -0.28
C PRO A 57 -33.80 10.09 1.15
N GLU A 58 -33.13 8.94 1.27
CA GLU A 58 -32.82 8.29 2.54
C GLU A 58 -31.55 8.85 3.21
N GLY A 59 -30.78 9.69 2.50
CA GLY A 59 -29.55 10.30 3.00
C GLY A 59 -28.38 10.23 2.03
N VAL A 60 -27.15 10.33 2.54
CA VAL A 60 -25.94 10.37 1.70
C VAL A 60 -25.24 9.01 1.68
N ILE A 61 -25.24 8.36 0.51
CA ILE A 61 -24.42 7.17 0.25
C ILE A 61 -22.98 7.62 0.02
N LYS A 62 -22.15 7.47 1.06
CA LYS A 62 -20.72 7.84 1.02
C LYS A 62 -19.94 6.97 0.03
N SER A 63 -19.04 7.59 -0.71
CA SER A 63 -18.08 6.89 -1.56
C SER A 63 -17.10 6.08 -0.71
N GLY A 64 -17.05 4.76 -0.92
CA GLY A 64 -16.02 3.89 -0.34
C GLY A 64 -14.60 4.14 -0.89
N LYS A 65 -14.46 4.91 -1.98
CA LYS A 65 -13.17 5.20 -2.60
C LYS A 65 -12.40 6.23 -1.78
N LYS A 66 -11.34 5.81 -1.08
CA LYS A 66 -10.35 6.70 -0.47
C LYS A 66 -9.29 7.06 -1.52
N LYS A 67 -9.06 8.35 -1.75
CA LYS A 67 -7.87 8.81 -2.49
C LYS A 67 -6.68 8.72 -1.55
N ILE A 68 -5.86 7.70 -1.72
CA ILE A 68 -4.60 7.53 -0.99
C ILE A 68 -3.50 8.20 -1.84
N SER A 69 -2.65 9.00 -1.19
CA SER A 69 -1.47 9.57 -1.85
C SER A 69 -0.50 8.42 -2.15
N LEU A 70 -0.01 8.34 -3.39
CA LEU A 70 1.01 7.35 -3.77
C LEU A 70 2.44 7.78 -3.41
N GLY A 71 2.61 8.99 -2.85
CA GLY A 71 3.92 9.48 -2.43
C GLY A 71 4.46 8.71 -1.22
N GLY A 72 5.69 8.21 -1.33
CA GLY A 72 6.35 7.44 -0.28
C GLY A 72 5.91 5.98 -0.19
N ILE A 73 5.24 5.45 -1.22
CA ILE A 73 4.98 4.01 -1.31
C ILE A 73 6.29 3.30 -1.67
N GLU A 74 6.69 2.38 -0.82
CA GLU A 74 7.72 1.40 -1.12
C GLU A 74 7.07 0.07 -1.49
N VAL A 75 7.57 -0.56 -2.55
CA VAL A 75 7.12 -1.89 -2.99
C VAL A 75 8.21 -2.87 -2.64
N LYS A 76 7.84 -3.98 -2.00
CA LYS A 76 8.76 -5.05 -1.61
C LYS A 76 8.31 -6.38 -2.19
N GLU A 77 9.29 -7.22 -2.50
CA GLU A 77 9.12 -8.59 -2.95
C GLU A 77 8.82 -9.49 -1.75
N TYR A 78 7.64 -10.12 -1.76
CA TYR A 78 7.20 -11.05 -0.70
C TYR A 78 7.26 -12.52 -1.13
N GLY A 79 6.77 -12.84 -2.33
CA GLY A 79 6.48 -14.22 -2.75
C GLY A 79 7.70 -15.16 -2.77
N PHE A 80 8.77 -14.77 -3.45
CA PHE A 80 10.01 -15.56 -3.53
C PHE A 80 10.68 -15.65 -2.16
N SER A 81 10.87 -14.51 -1.48
CA SER A 81 11.52 -14.48 -0.17
C SER A 81 10.78 -15.31 0.88
N GLN A 82 9.45 -15.20 0.94
CA GLN A 82 8.61 -15.97 1.85
C GLN A 82 8.61 -17.46 1.51
N ALA A 83 8.56 -17.82 0.23
CA ALA A 83 8.59 -19.22 -0.19
C ALA A 83 9.90 -19.89 0.23
N VAL A 84 11.04 -19.24 -0.02
CA VAL A 84 12.35 -19.74 0.43
C VAL A 84 12.42 -19.81 1.96
N TRP A 85 11.86 -18.83 2.67
CA TRP A 85 11.82 -18.84 4.13
C TRP A 85 11.07 -20.05 4.70
N GLN A 86 9.86 -20.30 4.18
CA GLN A 86 8.99 -21.39 4.62
C GLN A 86 9.54 -22.76 4.24
N LEU A 87 10.11 -22.87 3.04
CA LEU A 87 10.67 -24.11 2.51
C LEU A 87 12.15 -24.30 2.87
N CYS A 88 12.71 -23.49 3.78
CA CYS A 88 14.10 -23.60 4.16
C CYS A 88 14.37 -24.94 4.88
N PRO A 89 15.22 -25.83 4.32
CA PRO A 89 15.43 -27.19 4.81
C PRO A 89 15.94 -27.24 6.24
N GLN A 90 15.36 -28.11 7.07
CA GLN A 90 15.83 -28.32 8.45
C GLN A 90 17.29 -28.79 8.50
N GLY A 91 17.70 -29.60 7.52
CA GLY A 91 19.09 -30.02 7.40
C GLY A 91 20.04 -28.84 7.21
N TRP A 92 19.64 -27.78 6.49
CA TRP A 92 20.44 -26.58 6.28
C TRP A 92 20.49 -25.67 7.51
N LYS A 93 19.38 -25.59 8.27
CA LYS A 93 19.31 -24.80 9.51
C LYS A 93 20.20 -25.36 10.62
N LYS A 94 20.21 -26.68 10.83
CA LYS A 94 20.90 -27.34 11.97
C LYS A 94 22.38 -26.95 12.14
N PRO A 95 23.24 -26.95 11.11
CA PRO A 95 24.65 -26.59 11.26
C PRO A 95 24.90 -25.11 11.57
N LEU A 96 23.93 -24.24 11.25
CA LEU A 96 24.02 -22.80 11.47
C LEU A 96 23.55 -22.39 12.87
N GLY A 97 22.90 -23.29 13.61
CA GLY A 97 22.40 -23.00 14.95
C GLY A 97 21.52 -21.76 14.97
N ASP A 98 21.74 -20.85 15.91
CA ASP A 98 20.97 -19.61 16.06
C ASP A 98 21.20 -18.60 14.94
N ASP A 99 22.26 -18.75 14.14
CA ASP A 99 22.59 -17.82 13.05
C ASP A 99 21.75 -18.05 11.77
N TRP A 100 21.02 -19.16 11.68
CA TRP A 100 20.41 -19.59 10.41
C TRP A 100 19.49 -18.54 9.79
N GLU A 101 18.77 -17.79 10.63
CA GLU A 101 17.84 -16.76 10.18
C GLU A 101 18.56 -15.53 9.60
N ASP A 102 19.66 -15.11 10.23
CA ASP A 102 20.45 -13.98 9.76
C ASP A 102 21.20 -14.34 8.48
N VAL A 103 21.77 -15.55 8.44
CA VAL A 103 22.44 -16.07 7.24
C VAL A 103 21.47 -16.18 6.08
N LEU A 104 20.26 -16.70 6.31
CA LEU A 104 19.21 -16.78 5.30
C LEU A 104 18.75 -15.39 4.83
N SER A 105 18.59 -14.45 5.76
CA SER A 105 18.18 -13.07 5.43
C SER A 105 19.20 -12.37 4.54
N ILE A 106 20.50 -12.57 4.80
CA ILE A 106 21.57 -12.03 3.96
C ILE A 106 21.57 -12.68 2.57
N ILE A 107 21.41 -14.01 2.49
CA ILE A 107 21.31 -14.71 1.19
C ILE A 107 20.11 -14.20 0.38
N LEU A 108 18.95 -14.07 1.02
CA LEU A 108 17.73 -13.58 0.39
C LEU A 108 17.86 -12.14 -0.07
N TRP A 109 18.50 -11.27 0.71
CA TRP A 109 18.77 -9.91 0.30
C TRP A 109 19.72 -9.86 -0.93
N LYS A 110 20.70 -10.76 -1.02
CA LYS A 110 21.58 -10.87 -2.19
C LYS A 110 20.84 -11.36 -3.44
N TRP A 111 19.93 -12.31 -3.29
CA TRP A 111 19.14 -12.85 -4.41
C TRP A 111 17.98 -11.93 -4.83
N SER A 112 17.37 -11.24 -3.86
CA SER A 112 16.22 -10.35 -4.02
C SER A 112 16.42 -9.09 -3.15
N PRO A 113 17.08 -8.04 -3.69
CA PRO A 113 17.35 -6.81 -2.94
C PRO A 113 16.09 -6.09 -2.43
N GLU A 114 14.94 -6.32 -3.09
CA GLU A 114 13.64 -5.77 -2.69
C GLU A 114 12.86 -6.66 -1.72
N THR A 115 13.48 -7.67 -1.13
CA THR A 115 12.85 -8.54 -0.14
C THR A 115 12.16 -7.75 0.99
N TYR A 116 10.94 -8.18 1.34
CA TYR A 116 10.18 -7.62 2.47
C TYR A 116 10.92 -7.77 3.80
N LEU A 117 11.86 -8.72 3.92
CA LEU A 117 12.65 -8.95 5.12
C LEU A 117 13.44 -7.70 5.54
N THR A 118 13.79 -6.81 4.60
CA THR A 118 14.44 -5.52 4.93
C THR A 118 13.59 -4.58 5.78
N LYS A 119 12.27 -4.82 5.84
CA LYS A 119 11.34 -4.06 6.69
C LYS A 119 11.11 -4.70 8.06
N GLU A 120 11.23 -6.02 8.15
CA GLU A 120 10.94 -6.77 9.38
C GLU A 120 12.20 -7.09 10.19
N ARG A 121 13.35 -7.15 9.53
CA ARG A 121 14.61 -7.61 10.12
C ARG A 121 15.73 -6.62 9.83
N LYS A 122 16.61 -6.41 10.81
CA LYS A 122 17.86 -5.68 10.61
C LYS A 122 18.92 -6.65 10.10
N LEU A 123 19.38 -6.45 8.86
CA LEU A 123 20.47 -7.25 8.31
C LEU A 123 21.76 -7.00 9.09
N LYS A 124 22.37 -8.07 9.59
CA LYS A 124 23.70 -8.03 10.18
C LYS A 124 24.76 -7.99 9.07
N PRO A 125 25.88 -7.28 9.26
CA PRO A 125 27.02 -7.32 8.35
C PRO A 125 27.54 -8.75 8.13
N GLU A 126 27.95 -9.07 6.91
CA GLU A 126 28.53 -10.38 6.58
C GLU A 126 29.79 -10.71 7.37
N GLN A 127 30.55 -9.68 7.74
CA GLN A 127 31.81 -9.77 8.48
C GLN A 127 31.63 -10.30 9.91
N ASP A 128 30.41 -10.22 10.44
CA ASP A 128 30.07 -10.74 11.77
C ASP A 128 29.98 -12.28 11.77
N PHE A 129 30.01 -12.90 10.59
CA PHE A 129 29.90 -14.34 10.42
C PHE A 129 31.18 -14.96 9.87
N HIS A 130 31.50 -16.16 10.34
CA HIS A 130 32.63 -16.96 9.86
C HIS A 130 32.29 -17.82 8.62
N TYR A 131 31.09 -17.66 8.06
CA TYR A 131 30.59 -18.47 6.95
C TYR A 131 30.91 -17.87 5.59
N GLN A 132 31.19 -18.73 4.60
CA GLN A 132 31.21 -18.31 3.19
C GLN A 132 29.78 -18.28 2.63
N PHE A 133 29.22 -17.08 2.46
CA PHE A 133 27.83 -16.90 2.02
C PHE A 133 27.50 -17.56 0.67
N ASN A 134 28.42 -17.55 -0.30
CA ASN A 134 28.20 -18.21 -1.60
C ASN A 134 28.11 -19.74 -1.45
N ALA A 135 28.90 -20.33 -0.54
CA ALA A 135 28.83 -21.76 -0.23
C ALA A 135 27.52 -22.10 0.50
N GLN A 136 27.07 -21.24 1.43
CA GLN A 136 25.80 -21.42 2.12
C GLN A 136 24.60 -21.29 1.18
N ALA A 137 24.62 -20.32 0.27
CA ALA A 137 23.63 -20.14 -0.78
C ALA A 137 23.54 -21.36 -1.71
N SER A 138 24.68 -21.87 -2.17
CA SER A 138 24.74 -23.07 -3.02
C SER A 138 24.24 -24.32 -2.29
N SER A 139 24.63 -24.48 -1.01
CA SER A 139 24.15 -25.55 -0.14
C SER A 139 22.64 -25.48 0.09
N LEU A 140 22.09 -24.28 0.28
CA LEU A 140 20.66 -24.03 0.43
C LEU A 140 19.90 -24.47 -0.81
N SER A 141 20.27 -23.95 -1.99
CA SER A 141 19.61 -24.30 -3.26
C SER A 141 19.64 -25.81 -3.53
N ARG A 142 20.78 -26.47 -3.31
CA ARG A 142 20.91 -27.92 -3.50
C ARG A 142 20.00 -28.72 -2.57
N ARG A 143 19.86 -28.30 -1.31
CA ARG A 143 19.02 -28.99 -0.32
C ARG A 143 17.54 -28.75 -0.58
N MET A 144 17.16 -27.54 -0.97
CA MET A 144 15.80 -27.23 -1.41
C MET A 144 15.41 -28.06 -2.63
N TYR A 145 16.30 -28.18 -3.62
CA TYR A 145 16.09 -29.06 -4.78
C TYR A 145 15.86 -30.52 -4.37
N LYS A 146 16.69 -31.02 -3.44
CA LYS A 146 16.58 -32.41 -2.95
C LYS A 146 15.29 -32.68 -2.17
N GLU A 147 14.83 -31.75 -1.34
CA GLU A 147 13.64 -31.94 -0.51
C GLU A 147 12.33 -31.63 -1.24
N HIS A 148 12.33 -30.70 -2.20
CA HIS A 148 11.11 -30.18 -2.82
C HIS A 148 11.09 -30.24 -4.35
N GLY A 149 12.17 -30.69 -5.01
CA GLY A 149 12.24 -30.77 -6.47
C GLY A 149 12.31 -29.41 -7.18
N VAL A 150 12.52 -28.31 -6.44
CA VAL A 150 12.57 -26.95 -6.97
C VAL A 150 14.00 -26.61 -7.38
N GLY A 151 14.23 -26.50 -8.70
CA GLY A 151 15.51 -26.17 -9.32
C GLY A 151 15.37 -24.99 -10.26
#